data_AF-Q9C2D3-F1
#
_entry.id   AF-Q9C2D3-F1
#
_cell.length_a   1.000
_cell.length_b   1.000
_cell.length_c   1.000
_cell.angle_alpha   90.00
_cell.angle_beta   90.00
_cell.angle_gamma   90.00
#
_symmetry.space_group_name_H-M   'P 1'
#
loop_
_entity.id
_entity.type
_entity.pdbx_description
1 polymer ?
#
loop_
_entity_poly.entity_id
_entity_poly.type
_entity_poly.pdbx_seq_one_letter_code
_entity_poly.pdbx_strand_id
1 'polypeptide(L)'
;MQFIATLLVIAASVPFTSALTRPKANEYKDTDCKNWNYGHNSFLFYDVTMDDTTNSVYLADGYGLDSKTRGWCGYSEKSKDGGVCQGVNLGRMPEGCVNINEVAKLVGRVKCVQSVIV
;
A
#
# COMPACT_ATOMS: atom_id res chain seq x y z
N MET A 1 45.27 -47.00 -11.67
CA MET A 1 45.67 -45.58 -11.55
C MET A 1 44.41 -44.75 -11.63
N GLN A 2 44.00 -44.13 -10.52
CA GLN A 2 42.70 -43.48 -10.39
C GLN A 2 42.93 -41.97 -10.23
N PHE A 3 42.59 -41.20 -11.25
CA PHE A 3 42.68 -39.74 -11.22
C PHE A 3 41.38 -39.19 -10.64
N ILE A 4 41.45 -38.67 -9.41
CA ILE A 4 40.35 -37.91 -8.81
C ILE A 4 40.46 -36.48 -9.32
N ALA A 5 39.58 -36.10 -10.25
CA ALA A 5 39.44 -34.72 -10.68
C ALA A 5 38.53 -33.98 -9.68
N THR A 6 39.12 -33.12 -8.86
CA THR A 6 38.39 -32.29 -7.90
C THR A 6 37.67 -31.16 -8.65
N LEU A 7 36.34 -31.26 -8.76
CA LEU A 7 35.49 -30.21 -9.32
C LEU A 7 35.33 -29.09 -8.28
N LEU A 8 35.87 -27.90 -8.56
CA LEU A 8 35.67 -26.70 -7.74
C LEU A 8 34.35 -26.03 -8.17
N VAL A 9 33.27 -26.23 -7.41
CA VAL A 9 31.99 -25.56 -7.64
C VAL A 9 32.02 -24.19 -6.97
N ILE A 10 32.12 -23.12 -7.77
CA ILE A 10 32.00 -21.75 -7.29
C ILE A 10 30.52 -21.42 -7.23
N ALA A 11 29.92 -21.51 -6.03
CA ALA A 11 28.57 -21.04 -5.78
C ALA A 11 28.57 -19.50 -5.73
N ALA A 12 28.17 -18.85 -6.83
CA ALA A 12 27.95 -17.41 -6.85
C ALA A 12 26.68 -17.09 -6.05
N SER A 13 26.84 -16.62 -4.81
CA SER A 13 25.74 -16.05 -4.04
C SER A 13 25.44 -14.64 -4.56
N VAL A 14 24.36 -14.48 -5.34
CA VAL A 14 23.82 -13.14 -5.61
C VAL A 14 23.21 -12.59 -4.32
N PRO A 15 23.63 -11.41 -3.83
CA PRO A 15 22.96 -10.79 -2.71
C PRO A 15 21.54 -10.39 -3.16
N PHE A 16 20.52 -10.94 -2.49
CA PHE A 16 19.15 -10.46 -2.61
C PHE A 16 19.10 -9.05 -2.01
N THR A 17 19.25 -8.03 -2.85
CA THR A 17 18.95 -6.66 -2.44
C THR A 17 17.43 -6.56 -2.34
N SER A 18 16.90 -6.61 -1.12
CA SER A 18 15.50 -6.28 -0.88
C SER A 18 15.28 -4.82 -1.25
N ALA A 19 14.77 -4.56 -2.46
CA ALA A 19 14.43 -3.22 -2.89
C ALA A 19 13.29 -2.68 -2.01
N LEU A 20 13.52 -1.54 -1.36
CA LEU A 20 12.47 -0.86 -0.60
C LEU A 20 11.32 -0.51 -1.56
N THR A 21 10.15 -1.08 -1.31
CA THR A 21 8.94 -0.77 -2.05
C THR A 21 8.32 0.52 -1.50
N ARG A 22 7.68 1.29 -2.38
CA ARG A 22 6.92 2.49 -1.97
C ARG A 22 5.53 2.06 -1.51
N PRO A 23 5.00 2.64 -0.43
CA PRO A 23 3.59 2.45 -0.10
C PRO A 23 2.73 2.97 -1.26
N LYS A 24 1.61 2.29 -1.48
CA LYS A 24 0.70 2.54 -2.60
C LYS A 24 -0.74 2.57 -2.12
N ALA A 25 -1.53 3.49 -2.67
CA ALA A 25 -2.98 3.57 -2.45
C ALA A 25 -3.69 3.96 -3.74
N ASN A 26 -3.69 3.07 -4.73
CA ASN A 26 -4.28 3.37 -6.04
C ASN A 26 -5.79 3.26 -6.02
N GLU A 27 -6.48 4.21 -6.61
CA GLU A 27 -7.93 4.33 -6.62
C GLU A 27 -8.56 3.75 -7.89
N TYR A 28 -9.73 3.13 -7.75
CA TYR A 28 -10.47 2.49 -8.84
C TYR A 28 -11.96 2.80 -8.73
N LYS A 29 -12.63 2.93 -9.87
CA LYS A 29 -14.05 3.27 -9.99
C LYS A 29 -14.98 2.08 -9.73
N ASP A 30 -14.48 0.85 -9.81
CA ASP A 30 -15.20 -0.36 -9.44
C ASP A 30 -14.84 -0.83 -8.02
N THR A 31 -15.44 -1.91 -7.56
CA THR A 31 -15.24 -2.47 -6.22
C THR A 31 -14.14 -3.53 -6.15
N ASP A 32 -13.56 -3.91 -7.28
CA ASP A 32 -12.60 -5.02 -7.41
C ASP A 32 -11.27 -4.62 -8.08
N CYS A 33 -10.96 -3.32 -8.10
CA CYS A 33 -9.71 -2.72 -8.54
C CYS A 33 -9.31 -3.07 -10.00
N LYS A 34 -10.26 -2.99 -10.93
CA LYS A 34 -9.99 -3.24 -12.37
C LYS A 34 -10.13 -1.98 -13.21
N ASN A 35 -11.04 -1.09 -12.85
CA ASN A 35 -11.32 0.16 -13.54
C ASN A 35 -10.58 1.31 -12.89
N TRP A 36 -9.35 1.54 -13.35
CA TRP A 36 -8.44 2.55 -12.82
C TRP A 36 -9.05 3.95 -12.70
N ASN A 37 -8.75 4.66 -11.61
CA ASN A 37 -9.09 6.06 -11.40
C ASN A 37 -7.83 6.92 -11.22
N TYR A 38 -7.15 6.79 -10.08
CA TYR A 38 -5.99 7.63 -9.71
C TYR A 38 -4.85 6.78 -9.11
N GLY A 39 -3.62 7.16 -9.39
CA GLY A 39 -2.43 6.46 -8.91
C GLY A 39 -1.72 7.22 -7.81
N HIS A 40 -1.46 6.54 -6.71
CA HIS A 40 -0.72 7.09 -5.57
C HIS A 40 0.38 6.10 -5.16
N ASN A 41 1.64 6.38 -5.52
CA ASN A 41 2.83 5.71 -5.00
C ASN A 41 4.02 6.67 -4.68
N SER A 42 4.43 6.78 -3.42
CA SER A 42 5.53 7.68 -3.01
C SER A 42 6.11 7.28 -1.67
N PHE A 43 7.41 7.48 -1.47
CA PHE A 43 8.08 7.36 -0.17
C PHE A 43 7.67 8.46 0.82
N LEU A 44 7.01 9.52 0.32
CA LEU A 44 6.58 10.69 1.07
C LEU A 44 5.07 10.71 1.36
N PHE A 45 4.30 9.70 0.92
CA PHE A 45 2.86 9.75 1.14
C PHE A 45 2.51 9.61 2.61
N TYR A 46 1.72 10.58 3.07
CA TYR A 46 1.14 10.62 4.40
C TYR A 46 -0.36 10.38 4.29
N ASP A 47 -1.09 11.26 3.61
CA ASP A 47 -2.54 11.12 3.43
C ASP A 47 -2.89 10.97 1.95
N VAL A 48 -3.83 10.07 1.65
CA VAL A 48 -4.44 9.92 0.33
C VAL A 48 -5.95 10.02 0.51
N THR A 49 -6.52 11.12 0.01
CA THR A 49 -7.96 11.38 0.05
C THR A 49 -8.61 10.71 -1.16
N MET A 50 -9.62 9.87 -0.93
CA MET A 50 -10.32 9.14 -1.99
C MET A 50 -11.22 10.09 -2.76
N ASP A 51 -11.15 10.10 -4.08
CA ASP A 51 -12.13 10.76 -4.94
C ASP A 51 -13.55 10.20 -4.70
N ASP A 52 -14.56 11.03 -4.91
CA ASP A 52 -15.95 10.65 -4.62
C ASP A 52 -16.46 9.55 -5.59
N THR A 53 -15.82 9.37 -6.76
CA THR A 53 -16.16 8.32 -7.73
C THR A 53 -15.39 7.02 -7.52
N THR A 54 -14.39 6.99 -6.65
CA THR A 54 -13.65 5.77 -6.28
C THR A 54 -14.59 4.79 -5.59
N ASN A 55 -14.41 3.48 -5.75
CA ASN A 55 -15.20 2.46 -5.03
C ASN A 55 -14.32 1.36 -4.44
N SER A 56 -13.08 1.27 -4.89
CA SER A 56 -12.05 0.47 -4.24
C SER A 56 -10.68 1.14 -4.32
N VAL A 57 -9.81 0.74 -3.40
CA VAL A 57 -8.42 1.18 -3.34
C VAL A 57 -7.50 -0.04 -3.25
N TYR A 58 -6.50 -0.10 -4.10
CA TYR A 58 -5.42 -1.08 -3.98
C TYR A 58 -4.33 -0.54 -3.06
N LEU A 59 -4.23 -1.13 -1.88
CA LEU A 59 -3.26 -0.78 -0.86
C LEU A 59 -2.07 -1.73 -0.93
N ALA A 60 -0.87 -1.18 -0.88
CA ALA A 60 0.32 -1.97 -0.61
C ALA A 60 1.16 -1.24 0.43
N ASP A 61 1.72 -2.03 1.34
CA ASP A 61 2.69 -1.54 2.29
C ASP A 61 4.00 -1.22 1.57
N GLY A 62 4.82 -0.43 2.23
CA GLY A 62 6.14 -0.09 1.72
C GLY A 62 6.95 0.59 2.80
N TYR A 63 7.92 1.40 2.38
CA TYR A 63 8.83 2.07 3.29
C TYR A 63 8.70 3.58 3.17
N GLY A 64 8.89 4.28 4.29
CA GLY A 64 9.14 5.71 4.30
C GLY A 64 10.62 6.02 4.02
N LEU A 65 10.94 7.31 3.83
CA LEU A 65 12.34 7.76 3.73
C LEU A 65 13.17 7.46 5.00
N ASP A 66 12.49 7.26 6.13
CA ASP A 66 13.09 6.83 7.39
C ASP A 66 13.36 5.32 7.46
N SER A 67 13.21 4.58 6.34
CA SER A 67 13.39 3.13 6.24
C SER A 67 12.47 2.32 7.15
N LYS A 68 11.40 2.93 7.69
CA LYS A 68 10.38 2.23 8.46
C LYS A 68 9.28 1.73 7.56
N THR A 69 8.78 0.54 7.87
CA THR A 69 7.61 -0.01 7.19
C THR A 69 6.40 0.88 7.43
N ARG A 70 5.63 1.09 6.38
CA ARG A 70 4.43 1.90 6.34
C ARG A 70 3.27 1.03 5.88
N GLY A 71 2.18 1.11 6.63
CA GLY A 71 0.88 0.57 6.25
C GLY A 71 -0.17 1.68 6.24
N TRP A 72 -1.41 1.30 6.03
CA TRP A 72 -2.54 2.20 5.82
C TRP A 72 -3.62 2.06 6.89
N CYS A 73 -4.03 3.18 7.48
CA CYS A 73 -5.24 3.29 8.31
C CYS A 73 -6.33 4.07 7.57
N GLY A 74 -7.56 3.61 7.65
CA GLY A 74 -8.71 4.26 7.01
C GLY A 74 -9.33 5.34 7.89
N TYR A 75 -9.91 6.37 7.28
CA TYR A 75 -10.60 7.46 7.94
C TYR A 75 -11.95 7.75 7.29
N SER A 76 -12.93 8.12 8.12
CA SER A 76 -14.31 8.37 7.68
C SER A 76 -14.47 9.68 6.88
N GLU A 77 -13.55 10.64 7.06
CA GLU A 77 -13.63 11.95 6.43
C GLU A 77 -12.29 12.38 5.80
N LYS A 78 -12.38 13.37 4.91
CA LYS A 78 -11.26 14.08 4.29
C LYS A 78 -11.57 15.58 4.33
N SER A 79 -10.56 16.43 4.42
CA SER A 79 -10.79 17.89 4.39
C SER A 79 -11.22 18.40 3.01
N LYS A 80 -10.68 17.82 1.95
CA LYS A 80 -10.96 18.06 0.52
C LYS A 80 -10.16 17.05 -0.33
N ASP A 81 -10.33 17.07 -1.64
CA ASP A 81 -9.46 16.31 -2.55
C ASP A 81 -8.02 16.86 -2.53
N GLY A 82 -7.05 15.95 -2.39
CA GLY A 82 -5.64 16.30 -2.13
C GLY A 82 -5.40 16.93 -0.75
N GLY A 83 -6.36 16.78 0.17
CA GLY A 83 -6.30 17.28 1.55
C GLY A 83 -5.67 16.31 2.54
N VAL A 84 -6.19 16.32 3.77
CA VAL A 84 -5.72 15.48 4.89
C VAL A 84 -6.85 14.58 5.41
N CYS A 85 -6.48 13.47 6.03
CA CYS A 85 -7.43 12.54 6.65
C CYS A 85 -8.04 13.14 7.92
N GLN A 86 -9.35 12.99 8.09
CA GLN A 86 -10.11 13.54 9.22
C GLN A 86 -11.22 12.58 9.70
N GLY A 87 -11.87 12.94 10.80
CA GLY A 87 -13.00 12.17 11.34
C GLY A 87 -12.55 10.95 12.13
N VAL A 88 -13.37 9.90 12.10
CA VAL A 88 -13.15 8.67 12.87
C VAL A 88 -12.06 7.84 12.19
N ASN A 89 -11.07 7.41 12.98
CA ASN A 89 -10.11 6.40 12.53
C ASN A 89 -10.81 5.03 12.49
N LEU A 90 -10.85 4.43 11.30
CA LEU A 90 -11.52 3.17 11.00
C LEU A 90 -10.60 1.95 11.19
N GLY A 91 -9.36 2.17 11.60
CA GLY A 91 -8.36 1.15 11.89
C GLY A 91 -7.49 0.78 10.68
N ARG A 92 -6.67 -0.26 10.87
CA ARG A 92 -5.74 -0.78 9.87
C ARG A 92 -6.52 -1.40 8.72
N MET A 93 -6.18 -0.96 7.51
CA MET A 93 -6.72 -1.49 6.27
C MET A 93 -5.94 -2.73 5.82
N PRO A 94 -6.56 -3.75 5.21
CA PRO A 94 -5.83 -4.86 4.62
C PRO A 94 -5.04 -4.42 3.38
N GLU A 95 -3.95 -5.11 3.07
CA GLU A 95 -3.26 -4.98 1.78
C GLU A 95 -4.10 -5.60 0.64
N GLY A 96 -3.81 -5.19 -0.59
CA GLY A 96 -4.52 -5.61 -1.78
C GLY A 96 -5.71 -4.71 -2.12
N CYS A 97 -6.67 -5.25 -2.86
CA CYS A 97 -7.86 -4.49 -3.26
C CYS A 97 -8.87 -4.41 -2.12
N VAL A 98 -9.26 -3.20 -1.76
CA VAL A 98 -10.19 -2.94 -0.67
C VAL A 98 -11.41 -2.18 -1.19
N ASN A 99 -12.60 -2.78 -1.05
CA ASN A 99 -13.87 -2.10 -1.30
C ASN A 99 -14.18 -1.12 -0.16
N ILE A 100 -13.88 0.17 -0.40
CA ILE A 100 -13.97 1.23 0.61
C ILE A 100 -15.40 1.57 1.05
N ASN A 101 -16.41 1.09 0.31
CA ASN A 101 -17.81 1.25 0.69
C ASN A 101 -18.27 0.21 1.71
N GLU A 102 -17.56 -0.91 1.86
CA GLU A 102 -17.97 -2.03 2.70
C GLU A 102 -17.13 -2.24 3.96
N VAL A 103 -15.93 -1.66 4.02
CA VAL A 103 -15.02 -1.79 5.17
C VAL A 103 -15.65 -1.26 6.46
N ALA A 104 -16.49 -0.24 6.35
CA ALA A 104 -17.02 0.48 7.50
C ALA A 104 -18.56 0.41 7.55
N LYS A 105 -19.15 -0.78 7.36
CA LYS A 105 -20.63 -1.01 7.44
C LYS A 105 -21.34 -0.40 8.68
N LEU A 106 -20.60 -0.07 9.75
CA LEU A 106 -21.12 0.59 10.96
C LEU A 106 -20.89 2.13 11.02
N VAL A 107 -19.96 2.68 10.25
CA VAL A 107 -19.50 4.09 10.36
C VAL A 107 -19.44 4.84 9.02
N GLY A 108 -19.63 4.17 7.88
CA GLY A 108 -19.73 4.77 6.54
C GLY A 108 -18.69 4.24 5.54
N ARG A 109 -18.40 5.06 4.53
CA ARG A 109 -17.38 4.79 3.50
C ARG A 109 -16.02 5.32 3.96
N VAL A 110 -14.92 4.63 3.64
CA VAL A 110 -13.57 5.17 3.83
C VAL A 110 -13.34 6.31 2.82
N LYS A 111 -13.11 7.52 3.31
CA LYS A 111 -12.87 8.71 2.45
C LYS A 111 -11.41 9.13 2.38
N CYS A 112 -10.56 8.61 3.26
CA CYS A 112 -9.14 8.88 3.27
C CYS A 112 -8.36 7.70 3.85
N VAL A 113 -7.13 7.48 3.39
CA VAL A 113 -6.19 6.55 4.02
C VAL A 113 -4.91 7.28 4.40
N GLN A 114 -4.42 7.01 5.60
CA GLN A 114 -3.18 7.56 6.12
C GLN A 114 -2.11 6.48 6.22
N SER A 115 -0.93 6.79 5.69
CA SER A 115 0.30 6.02 5.82
C SER A 115 0.85 6.18 7.24
N VAL A 116 0.87 5.08 7.99
CA VAL A 116 1.33 5.01 9.38
C VAL A 116 2.46 4.01 9.51
N ILE A 117 3.32 4.20 10.52
CA ILE A 117 4.35 3.21 10.86
C ILE A 117 3.65 1.96 11.40
N VAL A 118 4.07 0.78 10.93
CA VAL A 118 3.55 -0.53 11.36
C VAL A 118 4.65 -1.42 11.92
#